data_AF-A0ABD3PD88-F1
#
_entry.id   AF-A0ABD3PD88-F1
#
_cell.length_a   1.000
_cell.length_b   1.000
_cell.length_c   1.000
_cell.angle_alpha   90.00
_cell.angle_beta   90.00
_cell.angle_gamma   90.00
#
_symmetry.space_group_name_H-M   'P 1'
#
loop_
_entity.id
_entity.type
_entity.pdbx_description
1 polymer ?
#
loop_
_entity_poly.entity_id
_entity_poly.type
_entity_poly.pdbx_seq_one_letter_code
_entity_poly.pdbx_strand_id
1 'polypeptide(L)'
;MRVFAILYTLVAFAAAFDGSGASNSGEIGSDDNTKFGDLVAWVRRNGGRVDDRLGLKNHQHGEVSIRGGVALLPLDEGSELLFLPWKLVLGTTGENSTVSEDKCSVLQYYASEVEAGPGSFWYPYLALDDSLSSIGRVPSLWNDSVISELQGLPPFLESTSGLTGWFSSNCVDGVPFSSLPRSNRQALLAAITRAAGMRFLPIYDLLNHHNGMLNTQSKADVKGVTITITRNVTEGQELFMSYRGGKDSTASDTFRRYGFVESWPQHWKLIDDKDGSDASGGMQFLLLPDKVVTIFPTDSILSQIGAPGLQLSDFLASTHNHNQMISVERLIGFSRFGQDLMSSLATTTKEDNVILRNLRLNLSQQNLNSIKSEQLRDLMSAVDYRMQFKESIQMAIDAAEKVLTLIIGHGVKCIQNVEGAGDNK
;
A
#
# COMPACT_ATOMS: atom_id res chain seq x y z
N MET A 1 26.32 -50.67 -37.65
CA MET A 1 25.15 -50.01 -38.26
C MET A 1 24.08 -49.86 -37.17
N ARG A 2 23.46 -48.68 -37.08
CA ARG A 2 22.40 -48.25 -36.14
C ARG A 2 22.82 -47.70 -34.78
N VAL A 3 23.05 -46.39 -34.83
CA VAL A 3 22.90 -45.39 -33.76
C VAL A 3 21.43 -45.38 -33.31
N PHE A 4 21.16 -45.34 -32.00
CA PHE A 4 19.86 -44.93 -31.45
C PHE A 4 20.07 -43.75 -30.51
N ALA A 5 19.47 -42.63 -30.89
CA ALA A 5 19.41 -41.39 -30.13
C ALA A 5 18.37 -41.53 -29.00
N ILE A 6 18.73 -41.07 -27.81
CA ILE A 6 17.81 -40.89 -26.68
C ILE A 6 17.28 -39.46 -26.77
N LEU A 7 16.01 -39.33 -27.17
CA LEU A 7 15.27 -38.07 -27.15
C LEU A 7 14.52 -37.99 -25.82
N TYR A 8 14.88 -37.05 -24.96
CA TYR A 8 14.10 -36.70 -23.76
C TYR A 8 12.89 -35.86 -24.18
N THR A 9 11.68 -36.40 -23.98
CA THR A 9 10.45 -35.63 -24.11
C THR A 9 10.14 -34.94 -22.78
N LEU A 10 10.35 -33.63 -22.72
CA LEU A 10 9.85 -32.75 -21.67
C LEU A 10 8.32 -32.63 -21.83
N VAL A 11 7.57 -33.20 -20.88
CA VAL A 11 6.13 -32.94 -20.74
C VAL A 11 5.98 -31.62 -19.97
N ALA A 12 5.68 -30.55 -20.70
CA ALA A 12 5.25 -29.29 -20.10
C ALA A 12 3.78 -29.45 -19.66
N PHE A 13 3.54 -29.46 -18.35
CA PHE A 13 2.19 -29.27 -17.80
C PHE A 13 1.81 -27.80 -17.99
N ALA A 14 1.11 -27.50 -19.08
CA ALA A 14 0.33 -26.29 -19.21
C ALA A 14 -0.95 -26.47 -18.38
N ALA A 15 -0.98 -25.89 -17.18
CA ALA A 15 -2.23 -25.74 -16.44
C ALA A 15 -3.04 -24.60 -17.11
N ALA A 16 -3.86 -24.97 -18.09
CA ALA A 16 -4.99 -24.17 -18.51
C ALA A 16 -6.04 -24.24 -17.40
N PHE A 17 -6.17 -23.17 -16.62
CA PHE A 17 -7.36 -22.95 -15.79
C PHE A 17 -8.32 -22.10 -16.61
N ASP A 18 -9.32 -22.75 -17.18
CA ASP A 18 -10.53 -22.10 -17.66
C ASP A 18 -11.72 -22.93 -17.19
N GLY A 19 -12.70 -22.28 -16.56
CA GLY A 19 -13.96 -22.93 -16.19
C GLY A 19 -14.43 -22.70 -14.75
N SER A 20 -15.23 -21.65 -14.58
CA SER A 20 -16.36 -21.55 -13.65
C SER A 20 -16.07 -21.70 -12.15
N GLY A 21 -15.55 -20.64 -11.54
CA GLY A 21 -15.84 -20.31 -10.14
C GLY A 21 -16.87 -19.20 -10.12
N ALA A 22 -18.06 -19.44 -9.56
CA ALA A 22 -19.08 -18.42 -9.37
C ALA A 22 -18.44 -17.20 -8.68
N SER A 23 -18.45 -16.06 -9.35
CA SER A 23 -18.08 -14.78 -8.77
C SER A 23 -19.05 -14.52 -7.63
N ASN A 24 -18.60 -14.75 -6.40
CA ASN A 24 -19.30 -14.31 -5.22
C ASN A 24 -19.21 -12.78 -5.25
N SER A 25 -20.16 -12.13 -5.91
CA SER A 25 -20.27 -10.68 -5.92
C SER A 25 -20.53 -10.27 -4.48
N GLY A 26 -19.47 -9.87 -3.77
CA GLY A 26 -19.53 -9.40 -2.40
C GLY A 26 -20.44 -8.18 -2.31
N GLU A 27 -21.74 -8.43 -2.12
CA GLU A 27 -22.70 -7.39 -1.80
C GLU A 27 -22.28 -6.76 -0.48
N ILE A 28 -22.19 -5.44 -0.48
CA ILE A 28 -22.16 -4.68 0.76
C ILE A 28 -23.47 -4.96 1.51
N GLY A 29 -23.42 -5.12 2.83
CA GLY A 29 -24.62 -5.25 3.64
C GLY A 29 -25.56 -4.05 3.38
N SER A 30 -26.86 -4.30 3.21
CA SER A 30 -27.87 -3.27 2.89
C SER A 30 -27.75 -1.97 3.71
N ASP A 31 -27.25 -2.05 4.93
CA ASP A 31 -26.95 -0.93 5.83
C ASP A 31 -25.92 0.06 5.25
N ASP A 32 -24.78 -0.41 4.77
CA ASP A 32 -23.69 0.45 4.28
C ASP A 32 -24.04 1.13 2.94
N ASN A 33 -24.81 0.45 2.08
CA ASN A 33 -25.36 1.08 0.87
C ASN A 33 -26.35 2.19 1.22
N THR A 34 -27.16 1.99 2.26
CA THR A 34 -28.11 3.00 2.74
C THR A 34 -27.35 4.20 3.30
N LYS A 35 -26.36 3.97 4.18
CA LYS A 35 -25.49 5.03 4.71
C LYS A 35 -24.75 5.80 3.63
N PHE A 36 -24.28 5.12 2.58
CA PHE A 36 -23.63 5.79 1.46
C PHE A 36 -24.61 6.68 0.68
N GLY A 37 -25.83 6.20 0.44
CA GLY A 37 -26.90 7.03 -0.13
C GLY A 37 -27.19 8.29 0.70
N ASP A 38 -27.24 8.15 2.03
CA ASP A 38 -27.42 9.27 2.96
C ASP A 38 -26.26 10.26 2.91
N LEU A 39 -25.02 9.77 2.83
CA LEU A 39 -23.82 10.60 2.67
C LEU A 39 -23.85 11.36 1.34
N VAL A 40 -24.15 10.70 0.22
CA VAL A 40 -24.28 11.34 -1.10
C VAL A 40 -25.34 12.45 -1.07
N ALA A 41 -26.51 12.17 -0.48
CA ALA A 41 -27.58 13.15 -0.35
C ALA A 41 -27.17 14.33 0.55
N TRP A 42 -26.45 14.08 1.65
CA TRP A 42 -25.90 15.12 2.52
C TRP A 42 -24.88 16.00 1.81
N VAL A 43 -23.95 15.42 1.03
CA VAL A 43 -22.97 16.19 0.25
C VAL A 43 -23.68 17.12 -0.74
N ARG A 44 -24.66 16.60 -1.50
CA ARG A 44 -25.44 17.37 -2.49
C ARG A 44 -26.22 18.52 -1.84
N ARG A 45 -26.92 18.26 -0.74
CA ARG A 45 -27.68 19.30 -0.02
C ARG A 45 -26.81 20.43 0.51
N ASN A 46 -25.54 20.16 0.78
CA ASN A 46 -24.60 21.14 1.29
C ASN A 46 -23.71 21.78 0.20
N GLY A 47 -24.04 21.61 -1.08
CA GLY A 47 -23.36 22.28 -2.20
C GLY A 47 -22.17 21.53 -2.79
N GLY A 48 -21.95 20.28 -2.39
CA GLY A 48 -21.08 19.36 -3.11
C GLY A 48 -21.78 18.72 -4.31
N ARG A 49 -21.02 17.98 -5.12
CA ARG A 49 -21.53 17.21 -6.26
C ARG A 49 -20.93 15.81 -6.21
N VAL A 50 -21.70 14.80 -6.55
CA VAL A 50 -21.26 13.40 -6.60
C VAL A 50 -21.81 12.81 -7.89
N ASP A 51 -21.00 12.10 -8.67
CA ASP A 51 -21.48 11.38 -9.84
C ASP A 51 -22.39 10.21 -9.42
N ASP A 52 -23.56 10.06 -10.05
CA ASP A 52 -24.52 8.98 -9.74
C ASP A 52 -23.98 7.58 -10.08
N ARG A 53 -22.89 7.50 -10.86
CA ARG A 53 -22.22 6.25 -11.20
C ARG A 53 -21.21 5.80 -10.15
N LEU A 54 -21.02 6.56 -9.06
CA LEU A 54 -20.20 6.14 -7.93
C LEU A 54 -21.03 5.32 -6.93
N GLY A 55 -20.54 4.13 -6.58
CA GLY A 55 -21.08 3.31 -5.50
C GLY A 55 -19.97 2.88 -4.53
N LEU A 56 -20.37 2.12 -3.50
CA LEU A 56 -19.44 1.35 -2.69
C LEU A 56 -19.66 -0.14 -2.94
N LYS A 57 -18.59 -0.93 -2.90
CA LYS A 57 -18.65 -2.39 -2.85
C LYS A 57 -17.57 -2.96 -1.92
N ASN A 58 -17.76 -4.20 -1.48
CA ASN A 58 -16.70 -4.98 -0.89
C ASN A 58 -15.84 -5.58 -2.00
N HIS A 59 -14.55 -5.23 -2.00
CA HIS A 59 -13.53 -5.67 -2.95
C HIS A 59 -12.62 -6.70 -2.30
N GLN A 60 -12.29 -7.75 -3.04
CA GLN A 60 -11.37 -8.78 -2.59
C GLN A 60 -9.93 -8.32 -2.86
N HIS A 61 -9.18 -8.09 -1.78
CA HIS A 61 -7.77 -7.71 -1.78
C HIS A 61 -6.97 -8.82 -1.10
N GLY A 62 -6.39 -9.72 -1.90
CA GLY A 62 -5.78 -10.95 -1.40
C GLY A 62 -6.81 -11.84 -0.72
N GLU A 63 -6.65 -12.12 0.57
CA GLU A 63 -7.61 -12.90 1.37
C GLU A 63 -8.62 -12.03 2.14
N VAL A 64 -8.51 -10.71 2.05
CA VAL A 64 -9.34 -9.78 2.82
C VAL A 64 -10.37 -9.14 1.90
N SER A 65 -11.61 -9.04 2.38
CA SER A 65 -12.65 -8.24 1.74
C SER A 65 -12.71 -6.88 2.42
N ILE A 66 -12.44 -5.81 1.69
CA ILE A 66 -12.48 -4.43 2.19
C ILE A 66 -13.47 -3.59 1.38
N ARG A 67 -14.13 -2.65 2.03
CA ARG A 67 -15.01 -1.70 1.34
C ARG A 67 -14.18 -0.74 0.50
N GLY A 68 -14.67 -0.40 -0.68
CA GLY A 68 -14.04 0.55 -1.60
C GLY A 68 -15.07 1.16 -2.56
N GLY A 69 -14.68 2.21 -3.27
CA GLY A 69 -15.52 2.80 -4.31
C GLY A 69 -15.54 1.96 -5.59
N VAL A 70 -16.68 1.90 -6.24
CA VAL A 70 -16.89 1.16 -7.48
C VAL A 70 -17.61 2.01 -8.52
N ALA A 71 -17.25 1.82 -9.79
CA ALA A 71 -18.01 2.37 -10.91
C ALA A 71 -19.28 1.53 -11.15
N LEU A 72 -20.46 2.09 -10.90
CA LEU A 72 -21.76 1.45 -11.18
C LEU A 72 -22.11 1.45 -12.67
N LEU A 73 -21.50 2.34 -13.43
CA LEU A 73 -21.57 2.43 -14.90
C LEU A 73 -20.22 2.92 -15.41
N PRO A 74 -19.93 2.80 -16.72
CA PRO A 74 -18.68 3.31 -17.28
C PRO A 74 -18.46 4.81 -16.98
N LEU A 75 -17.23 5.16 -16.63
CA LEU A 75 -16.77 6.52 -16.36
C LEU A 75 -15.67 6.89 -17.35
N ASP A 76 -15.82 8.04 -18.02
CA ASP A 76 -14.84 8.52 -18.98
C ASP A 76 -13.70 9.26 -18.29
N GLU A 77 -12.50 9.21 -18.87
CA GLU A 77 -11.38 10.05 -18.48
C GLU A 77 -11.75 11.53 -18.47
N GLY A 78 -11.33 12.25 -17.42
CA GLY A 78 -11.59 13.67 -17.22
C GLY A 78 -12.96 13.97 -16.61
N SER A 79 -13.84 12.99 -16.44
CA SER A 79 -15.13 13.19 -15.78
C SER A 79 -14.97 13.58 -14.31
N GLU A 80 -15.81 14.51 -13.83
CA GLU A 80 -15.86 14.88 -12.41
C GLU A 80 -16.59 13.77 -11.65
N LEU A 81 -15.88 13.12 -10.72
CA LEU A 81 -16.44 12.10 -9.85
C LEU A 81 -17.10 12.71 -8.60
N LEU A 82 -16.46 13.74 -8.04
CA LEU A 82 -16.85 14.35 -6.77
C LEU A 82 -16.36 15.80 -6.72
N PHE A 83 -17.17 16.69 -6.15
CA PHE A 83 -16.75 18.02 -5.72
C PHE A 83 -17.16 18.25 -4.26
N LEU A 84 -16.20 18.62 -3.43
CA LEU A 84 -16.39 18.96 -2.02
C LEU A 84 -16.03 20.44 -1.81
N PRO A 85 -16.99 21.34 -1.51
CA PRO A 85 -16.65 22.68 -1.02
C PRO A 85 -15.92 22.57 0.32
N TRP A 86 -15.04 23.51 0.64
CA TRP A 86 -14.19 23.45 1.85
C TRP A 86 -14.97 23.24 3.16
N LYS A 87 -16.17 23.80 3.28
CA LYS A 87 -17.06 23.57 4.43
C LYS A 87 -17.50 22.10 4.63
N LEU A 88 -17.30 21.22 3.64
CA LEU A 88 -17.54 19.77 3.71
C LEU A 88 -16.25 18.96 3.79
N VAL A 89 -15.11 19.60 4.04
CA VAL A 89 -13.85 18.94 4.38
C VAL A 89 -13.63 19.08 5.87
N LEU A 90 -13.79 18.00 6.64
CA LEU A 90 -13.61 18.07 8.09
C LEU A 90 -12.14 18.35 8.38
N GLY A 91 -11.89 19.29 9.29
CA GLY A 91 -10.55 19.74 9.70
C GLY A 91 -10.10 21.03 9.02
N THR A 92 -10.79 21.52 7.98
CA THR A 92 -10.54 22.87 7.46
C THR A 92 -11.28 23.95 8.25
N THR A 93 -10.72 25.15 8.31
CA THR A 93 -11.32 26.31 8.97
C THR A 93 -11.95 27.27 7.96
N GLY A 94 -13.26 27.51 8.10
CA GLY A 94 -14.00 28.41 7.21
C GLY A 94 -14.21 27.83 5.80
N GLU A 95 -14.16 28.71 4.78
CA GLU A 95 -14.40 28.35 3.37
C GLU A 95 -13.11 28.19 2.55
N ASN A 96 -11.99 27.84 3.19
CA ASN A 96 -10.70 27.70 2.52
C ASN A 96 -9.98 26.40 2.91
N SER A 97 -8.83 26.14 2.27
CA SER A 97 -8.05 24.92 2.45
C SER A 97 -7.22 24.87 3.75
N THR A 98 -7.31 25.88 4.62
CA THR A 98 -6.46 26.01 5.80
C THR A 98 -6.90 25.00 6.85
N VAL A 99 -5.92 24.34 7.47
CA VAL A 99 -6.12 23.43 8.59
C VAL A 99 -5.42 24.02 9.80
N SER A 100 -5.97 23.80 10.99
CA SER A 100 -5.32 24.20 12.23
C SER A 100 -3.92 23.60 12.33
N GLU A 101 -2.92 24.41 12.67
CA GLU A 101 -1.56 23.93 12.95
C GLU A 101 -1.53 23.04 14.21
N ASP A 102 -2.44 23.30 15.14
CA ASP A 102 -2.67 22.42 16.28
C ASP A 102 -3.50 21.21 15.85
N LYS A 103 -2.81 20.12 15.54
CA LYS A 103 -3.41 18.84 15.18
C LYS A 103 -4.31 18.28 16.29
N CYS A 104 -4.03 18.58 17.56
CA CYS A 104 -4.82 18.08 18.68
C CYS A 104 -6.23 18.68 18.66
N SER A 105 -6.38 19.98 18.38
CA SER A 105 -7.71 20.59 18.20
C SER A 105 -8.54 19.94 17.09
N VAL A 106 -7.94 19.57 15.95
CA VAL A 106 -8.65 18.88 14.87
C VAL A 106 -9.13 17.50 15.31
N LEU A 107 -8.28 16.75 16.02
CA LEU A 107 -8.63 15.41 16.52
C LEU A 107 -9.68 15.46 17.63
N GLN A 108 -9.61 16.44 18.51
CA GLN A 108 -10.62 16.68 19.55
C GLN A 108 -11.96 17.08 18.92
N TYR A 109 -11.94 17.92 17.87
CA TYR A 109 -13.14 18.26 17.12
C TYR A 109 -13.76 17.02 16.47
N TYR A 110 -12.96 16.21 15.77
CA TYR A 110 -13.42 14.93 15.20
C TYR A 110 -14.05 14.02 16.27
N ALA A 111 -13.36 13.84 17.40
CA ALA A 111 -13.85 13.01 18.51
C ALA A 111 -15.20 13.52 19.04
N SER A 112 -15.37 14.83 19.19
CA SER A 112 -16.64 15.43 19.64
C SER A 112 -17.80 15.20 18.67
N GLU A 113 -17.53 15.22 17.36
CA GLU A 113 -18.53 14.93 16.33
C GLU A 113 -18.91 13.44 16.31
N VAL A 114 -17.95 12.54 16.59
CA VAL A 114 -18.24 11.11 16.79
C VAL A 114 -19.13 10.89 18.02
N GLU A 115 -18.86 11.57 19.14
CA GLU A 115 -19.65 11.48 20.37
C GLU A 115 -21.08 12.03 20.20
N ALA A 116 -21.23 13.10 19.43
CA ALA A 116 -22.53 13.68 19.13
C ALA A 116 -23.44 12.72 18.32
N GLY A 117 -22.87 11.71 17.67
CA GLY A 117 -23.62 10.67 16.96
C GLY A 117 -24.60 11.28 15.96
N PRO A 118 -25.88 10.84 15.90
CA PRO A 118 -26.87 11.41 14.99
C PRO A 118 -27.12 12.92 15.11
N GLY A 119 -26.69 13.57 16.20
CA GLY A 119 -26.76 15.01 16.36
C GLY A 119 -25.64 15.79 15.66
N SER A 120 -24.60 15.11 15.18
CA SER A 120 -23.47 15.71 14.47
C SER A 120 -23.86 16.16 13.06
N PHE A 121 -23.35 17.32 12.63
CA PHE A 121 -23.42 17.74 11.23
C PHE A 121 -22.75 16.75 10.29
N TRP A 122 -21.69 16.10 10.76
CA TRP A 122 -20.86 15.14 10.03
C TRP A 122 -21.35 13.70 10.16
N TYR A 123 -22.47 13.44 10.84
CA TYR A 123 -22.93 12.08 11.09
C TYR A 123 -23.02 11.20 9.83
N PRO A 124 -23.56 11.66 8.69
CA PRO A 124 -23.62 10.82 7.48
C PRO A 124 -22.24 10.37 6.98
N TYR A 125 -21.20 11.19 7.23
CA TYR A 125 -19.82 10.84 6.91
C TYR A 125 -19.23 9.90 7.97
N LEU A 126 -19.34 10.26 9.25
CA LEU A 126 -18.77 9.49 10.37
C LEU A 126 -19.43 8.13 10.57
N ALA A 127 -20.68 7.93 10.13
CA ALA A 127 -21.37 6.66 10.17
C ALA A 127 -20.73 5.58 9.28
N LEU A 128 -19.93 6.00 8.28
CA LEU A 128 -19.15 5.10 7.42
C LEU A 128 -17.71 4.93 7.90
N ASP A 129 -17.28 5.57 9.00
CA ASP A 129 -15.93 5.39 9.52
C ASP A 129 -15.75 4.00 10.15
N ASP A 130 -14.85 3.22 9.57
CA ASP A 130 -14.44 1.88 9.96
C ASP A 130 -12.98 1.81 10.42
N SER A 131 -12.34 2.94 10.76
CA SER A 131 -10.94 2.99 11.21
C SER A 131 -10.67 2.21 12.51
N LEU A 132 -11.72 1.88 13.28
CA LEU A 132 -11.63 0.99 14.45
C LEU A 132 -11.97 -0.47 14.14
N SER A 133 -12.20 -0.84 12.88
CA SER A 133 -12.54 -2.21 12.52
C SER A 133 -11.39 -3.16 12.84
N SER A 134 -11.74 -4.43 13.06
CA SER A 134 -10.74 -5.47 13.33
C SER A 134 -10.00 -5.97 12.08
N ILE A 135 -10.31 -5.41 10.92
CA ILE A 135 -9.72 -5.76 9.63
C ILE A 135 -8.67 -4.68 9.29
N GLY A 136 -7.42 -5.09 9.04
CA GLY A 136 -6.37 -4.13 8.66
C GLY A 136 -5.93 -3.20 9.80
N ARG A 137 -5.88 -3.69 11.04
CA ARG A 137 -5.38 -2.90 12.18
C ARG A 137 -3.94 -2.45 11.92
N VAL A 138 -3.70 -1.16 12.14
CA VAL A 138 -2.37 -0.57 11.97
C VAL A 138 -1.40 -1.10 13.05
N PRO A 139 -0.10 -1.28 12.74
CA PRO A 139 0.89 -1.76 13.69
C PRO A 139 0.97 -0.98 15.01
N SER A 140 0.59 0.30 15.03
CA SER A 140 0.52 1.11 16.26
C SER A 140 -0.50 0.61 17.29
N LEU A 141 -1.39 -0.31 16.92
CA LEU A 141 -2.39 -0.95 17.79
C LEU A 141 -1.98 -2.34 18.27
N TRP A 142 -0.85 -2.85 17.80
CA TRP A 142 -0.38 -4.19 18.12
C TRP A 142 0.31 -4.21 19.48
N ASN A 143 0.28 -5.36 20.14
CA ASN A 143 1.06 -5.56 21.35
C ASN A 143 2.52 -5.90 21.01
N ASP A 144 3.40 -5.81 22.00
CA ASP A 144 4.84 -6.05 21.82
C ASP A 144 5.15 -7.45 21.28
N SER A 145 4.34 -8.47 21.65
CA SER A 145 4.53 -9.82 21.13
C SER A 145 4.31 -9.91 19.62
N VAL A 146 3.29 -9.23 19.08
CA VAL A 146 3.06 -9.20 17.64
C VAL A 146 4.15 -8.38 16.95
N ILE A 147 4.56 -7.24 17.51
CA ILE A 147 5.64 -6.43 16.91
C ILE A 147 6.95 -7.23 16.86
N SER A 148 7.22 -8.06 17.87
CA SER A 148 8.40 -8.92 17.87
C SER A 148 8.43 -9.94 16.73
N GLU A 149 7.26 -10.30 16.19
CA GLU A 149 7.15 -11.17 15.00
C GLU A 149 7.65 -10.50 13.72
N LEU A 150 7.88 -9.18 13.70
CA LEU A 150 8.56 -8.53 12.59
C LEU A 150 10.06 -8.90 12.51
N GLN A 151 10.63 -9.56 13.52
CA GLN A 151 12.00 -10.11 13.50
C GLN A 151 13.08 -9.07 13.17
N GLY A 152 12.90 -7.84 13.64
CA GLY A 152 13.82 -6.73 13.38
C GLY A 152 13.63 -6.04 12.03
N LEU A 153 12.65 -6.45 11.22
CA LEU A 153 12.25 -5.71 10.02
C LEU A 153 11.51 -4.42 10.41
N PRO A 154 11.63 -3.35 9.60
CA PRO A 154 10.79 -2.17 9.77
C PRO A 154 9.31 -2.54 9.59
N PRO A 155 8.36 -1.77 10.14
CA PRO A 155 8.56 -0.64 11.02
C PRO A 155 9.06 -1.06 12.41
N PHE A 156 10.09 -0.39 12.92
CA PHE A 156 10.67 -0.68 14.23
C PHE A 156 9.72 -0.27 15.37
N LEU A 157 9.84 -0.91 16.54
CA LEU A 157 8.96 -0.69 17.71
C LEU A 157 8.81 0.79 18.13
N GLU A 158 9.90 1.56 18.10
CA GLU A 158 9.89 3.00 18.39
C GLU A 158 9.07 3.79 17.36
N SER A 159 9.03 3.34 16.11
CA SER A 159 8.29 3.97 15.01
C SER A 159 6.82 3.55 14.95
N THR A 160 6.49 2.34 15.40
CA THR A 160 5.11 1.82 15.42
C THR A 160 4.32 2.40 16.59
N SER A 161 4.88 2.40 17.81
CA SER A 161 4.27 3.05 18.97
C SER A 161 4.26 4.59 18.87
N GLY A 162 5.12 5.17 18.02
CA GLY A 162 5.30 6.62 17.91
C GLY A 162 4.02 7.41 17.58
N LEU A 163 3.06 6.86 16.83
CA LEU A 163 1.82 7.58 16.49
C LEU A 163 0.83 7.65 17.66
N THR A 164 0.58 6.52 18.32
CA THR A 164 -0.29 6.45 19.50
C THR A 164 0.36 7.10 20.71
N GLY A 165 1.67 6.92 20.88
CA GLY A 165 2.49 7.59 21.89
C GLY A 165 2.50 9.11 21.72
N TRP A 166 2.71 9.62 20.50
CA TRP A 166 2.62 11.06 20.22
C TRP A 166 1.25 11.61 20.62
N PHE A 167 0.15 10.95 20.23
CA PHE A 167 -1.19 11.41 20.58
C PHE A 167 -1.42 11.41 22.08
N SER A 168 -1.05 10.31 22.77
CA SER A 168 -1.11 10.20 24.22
C SER A 168 -0.37 11.35 24.90
N SER A 169 0.88 11.63 24.50
CA SER A 169 1.70 12.67 25.12
C SER A 169 1.28 14.10 24.79
N ASN A 170 0.79 14.37 23.58
CA ASN A 170 0.59 15.74 23.09
C ASN A 170 -0.87 16.20 23.12
N CYS A 171 -1.84 15.29 23.05
CA CYS A 171 -3.26 15.67 22.88
C CYS A 171 -4.16 15.30 24.06
N VAL A 172 -3.71 14.41 24.95
CA VAL A 172 -4.53 13.83 26.05
C VAL A 172 -3.72 13.60 27.34
N ASP A 173 -2.74 14.47 27.61
CA ASP A 173 -2.02 14.56 28.89
C ASP A 173 -1.41 13.24 29.41
N GLY A 174 -0.88 12.42 28.51
CA GLY A 174 -0.20 11.18 28.84
C GLY A 174 -1.11 9.98 29.12
N VAL A 175 -2.43 10.11 28.92
CA VAL A 175 -3.36 8.98 29.06
C VAL A 175 -3.01 7.90 28.02
N PRO A 176 -2.79 6.62 28.44
CA PRO A 176 -2.48 5.54 27.51
C PRO A 176 -3.56 5.39 26.43
N PHE A 177 -3.14 5.25 25.18
CA PHE A 177 -4.05 5.22 24.04
C PHE A 177 -5.17 4.16 24.18
N SER A 178 -4.85 2.98 24.71
CA SER A 178 -5.80 1.89 24.96
C SER A 178 -6.88 2.22 25.99
N SER A 179 -6.63 3.19 26.88
CA SER A 179 -7.55 3.63 27.93
C SER A 179 -8.44 4.81 27.50
N LEU A 180 -8.24 5.35 26.29
CA LEU A 180 -9.00 6.48 25.80
C LEU A 180 -10.43 6.10 25.39
N PRO A 181 -11.38 7.06 25.45
CA PRO A 181 -12.70 6.90 24.86
C PRO A 181 -12.64 6.46 23.40
N ARG A 182 -13.68 5.72 22.97
CA ARG A 182 -13.76 5.21 21.59
C ARG A 182 -13.59 6.33 20.56
N SER A 183 -14.23 7.47 20.79
CA SER A 183 -14.18 8.68 19.95
C SER A 183 -12.76 9.19 19.72
N ASN A 184 -11.95 9.33 20.77
CA ASN A 184 -10.55 9.74 20.65
C ASN A 184 -9.71 8.73 19.88
N ARG A 185 -9.90 7.44 20.15
CA ARG A 185 -9.18 6.37 19.42
C ARG A 185 -9.56 6.37 17.94
N GLN A 186 -10.86 6.53 17.65
CA GLN A 186 -11.39 6.64 16.30
C GLN A 186 -10.81 7.85 15.56
N ALA A 187 -10.79 9.03 16.19
CA ALA A 187 -10.25 10.25 15.61
C ALA A 187 -8.78 10.10 15.18
N LEU A 188 -7.93 9.55 16.04
CA LEU A 188 -6.52 9.33 15.68
C LEU A 188 -6.39 8.32 14.53
N LEU A 189 -7.12 7.21 14.59
CA LEU A 189 -7.01 6.17 13.55
C LEU A 189 -7.56 6.63 12.21
N ALA A 190 -8.65 7.40 12.20
CA ALA A 190 -9.13 8.07 11.00
C ALA A 190 -8.07 9.04 10.46
N ALA A 191 -7.40 9.81 11.33
CA ALA A 191 -6.35 10.72 10.87
C ALA A 191 -5.14 10.00 10.27
N ILE A 192 -4.80 8.82 10.80
CA ILE A 192 -3.71 7.99 10.29
C ILE A 192 -4.09 7.34 8.96
N THR A 193 -5.31 6.82 8.85
CA THR A 193 -5.71 5.92 7.75
C THR A 193 -6.49 6.60 6.63
N ARG A 194 -7.05 7.78 6.86
CA ARG A 194 -8.01 8.44 5.93
C ARG A 194 -7.66 9.89 5.60
N ALA A 195 -6.99 10.61 6.51
CA ALA A 195 -6.82 12.05 6.35
C ALA A 195 -5.68 12.44 5.39
N ALA A 196 -5.94 13.43 4.54
CA ALA A 196 -4.96 14.12 3.72
C ALA A 196 -4.39 15.34 4.46
N GLY A 197 -3.40 15.10 5.34
CA GLY A 197 -2.79 16.17 6.15
C GLY A 197 -3.79 16.84 7.09
N MET A 198 -4.52 16.02 7.87
CA MET A 198 -5.59 16.43 8.79
C MET A 198 -6.87 16.96 8.12
N ARG A 199 -6.97 16.85 6.79
CA ARG A 199 -8.22 17.05 6.05
C ARG A 199 -8.89 15.70 5.82
N PHE A 200 -10.14 15.58 6.20
CA PHE A 200 -10.95 14.40 5.94
C PHE A 200 -11.93 14.74 4.82
N LEU A 201 -11.92 13.94 3.76
CA LEU A 201 -12.63 14.24 2.51
C LEU A 201 -13.74 13.21 2.35
N PRO A 202 -14.98 13.51 2.81
CA PRO A 202 -16.09 12.58 2.74
C PRO A 202 -16.27 12.03 1.33
N ILE A 203 -16.62 10.73 1.24
CA ILE A 203 -16.69 9.96 -0.01
C ILE A 203 -15.31 9.65 -0.61
N TYR A 204 -14.43 10.64 -0.77
CA TYR A 204 -13.12 10.39 -1.38
C TYR A 204 -12.30 9.45 -0.52
N ASP A 205 -12.17 9.69 0.78
CA ASP A 205 -11.41 8.82 1.71
C ASP A 205 -12.03 7.43 1.99
N LEU A 206 -13.09 7.05 1.25
CA LEU A 206 -13.60 5.68 1.15
C LEU A 206 -13.04 4.91 -0.05
N LEU A 207 -12.30 5.55 -0.96
CA LEU A 207 -11.61 4.88 -2.06
C LEU A 207 -10.34 4.21 -1.54
N ASN A 208 -10.04 3.02 -2.04
CA ASN A 208 -8.85 2.29 -1.63
C ASN A 208 -7.58 2.84 -2.28
N HIS A 209 -6.45 2.50 -1.68
CA HIS A 209 -5.13 2.83 -2.22
C HIS A 209 -4.73 1.85 -3.32
N HIS A 210 -4.22 2.37 -4.44
CA HIS A 210 -3.33 1.60 -5.31
C HIS A 210 -2.47 2.54 -6.15
N ASN A 211 -1.15 2.58 -5.88
CA ASN A 211 -0.22 3.46 -6.61
C ASN A 211 -0.07 3.11 -8.09
N GLY A 212 -0.30 1.85 -8.46
CA GLY A 212 -0.20 1.35 -9.82
C GLY A 212 -1.49 1.37 -10.63
N MET A 213 -2.64 1.33 -9.95
CA MET A 213 -3.96 1.28 -10.58
C MET A 213 -4.81 2.53 -10.36
N LEU A 214 -4.15 3.65 -10.02
CA LEU A 214 -4.78 4.95 -9.84
C LEU A 214 -5.69 5.30 -11.03
N ASN A 215 -6.97 5.53 -10.75
CA ASN A 215 -7.95 6.00 -11.73
C ASN A 215 -8.72 7.23 -11.27
N THR A 216 -8.31 7.83 -10.14
CA THR A 216 -8.83 9.10 -9.61
C THR A 216 -7.68 10.04 -9.26
N GLN A 217 -7.93 11.35 -9.29
CA GLN A 217 -7.00 12.35 -8.78
C GLN A 217 -7.78 13.49 -8.13
N SER A 218 -7.18 14.14 -7.13
CA SER A 218 -7.74 15.31 -6.48
C SER A 218 -7.07 16.59 -6.96
N LYS A 219 -7.87 17.64 -7.13
CA LYS A 219 -7.41 19.00 -7.42
C LYS A 219 -8.11 19.99 -6.49
N ALA A 220 -7.33 20.69 -5.68
CA ALA A 220 -7.82 21.73 -4.79
C ALA A 220 -7.79 23.10 -5.49
N ASP A 221 -8.81 23.92 -5.25
CA ASP A 221 -8.86 25.32 -5.63
C ASP A 221 -9.51 26.18 -4.52
N VAL A 222 -9.80 27.44 -4.83
CA VAL A 222 -10.40 28.38 -3.86
C VAL A 222 -11.82 27.99 -3.42
N LYS A 223 -12.54 27.17 -4.19
CA LYS A 223 -13.92 26.76 -3.91
C LYS A 223 -13.97 25.44 -3.11
N GLY A 224 -13.01 24.56 -3.35
CA GLY A 224 -13.00 23.24 -2.72
C GLY A 224 -12.04 22.27 -3.37
N VAL A 225 -12.37 20.99 -3.27
CA VAL A 225 -11.62 19.89 -3.87
C VAL A 225 -12.49 19.20 -4.92
N THR A 226 -11.96 19.08 -6.14
CA THR A 226 -12.57 18.33 -7.23
C THR A 226 -11.80 17.02 -7.42
N ILE A 227 -12.51 15.90 -7.50
CA ILE A 227 -11.97 14.60 -7.83
C ILE A 227 -12.37 14.27 -9.27
N THR A 228 -11.39 13.92 -10.10
CA THR A 228 -11.61 13.59 -11.51
C THR A 228 -11.09 12.20 -11.83
N ILE A 229 -11.73 11.53 -12.79
CA ILE A 229 -11.28 10.26 -13.34
C ILE A 229 -10.05 10.48 -14.24
N THR A 230 -9.00 9.69 -14.05
CA THR A 230 -7.71 9.87 -14.77
C THR A 230 -7.53 8.96 -15.97
N ARG A 231 -8.44 8.00 -16.17
CA ARG A 231 -8.49 7.07 -17.29
C ARG A 231 -9.88 6.45 -17.36
N ASN A 232 -10.31 5.97 -18.51
CA ASN A 232 -11.60 5.28 -18.63
C ASN A 232 -11.70 4.12 -17.61
N VAL A 233 -12.86 4.02 -16.95
CA VAL A 233 -13.18 2.98 -15.96
C VAL A 233 -14.42 2.24 -16.42
N THR A 234 -14.37 0.91 -16.43
CA THR A 234 -15.52 0.09 -16.81
C THR A 234 -16.48 -0.11 -15.64
N GLU A 235 -17.73 -0.45 -15.92
CA GLU A 235 -18.68 -0.88 -14.89
C GLU A 235 -18.10 -2.02 -14.03
N GLY A 236 -18.35 -1.96 -12.73
CA GLY A 236 -17.89 -2.91 -11.72
C GLY A 236 -16.42 -2.75 -11.31
N GLN A 237 -15.64 -1.90 -11.97
CA GLN A 237 -14.24 -1.67 -11.63
C GLN A 237 -14.10 -0.81 -10.38
N GLU A 238 -13.14 -1.17 -9.53
CA GLU A 238 -12.79 -0.42 -8.33
C GLU A 238 -12.14 0.93 -8.66
N LEU A 239 -12.45 1.93 -7.85
CA LEU A 239 -11.88 3.27 -7.92
C LEU A 239 -10.78 3.40 -6.86
N PHE A 240 -9.59 3.72 -7.33
CA PHE A 240 -8.37 3.82 -6.54
C PHE A 240 -7.86 5.25 -6.47
N MET A 241 -7.31 5.59 -5.32
CA MET A 241 -6.52 6.80 -5.08
C MET A 241 -5.08 6.47 -4.66
N SER A 242 -4.24 7.48 -4.54
CA SER A 242 -2.93 7.37 -3.88
C SER A 242 -3.00 8.05 -2.50
N TYR A 243 -2.88 7.28 -1.41
CA TYR A 243 -2.85 7.82 -0.04
C TYR A 243 -1.57 8.62 0.19
N ARG A 244 -0.47 8.10 -0.38
CA ARG A 244 0.84 8.73 -0.37
C ARG A 244 1.61 8.24 -1.59
N GLY A 245 1.82 9.13 -2.54
CA GLY A 245 2.66 8.88 -3.72
C GLY A 245 4.07 9.43 -3.54
N GLY A 246 4.93 9.14 -4.52
CA GLY A 246 6.28 9.67 -4.62
C GLY A 246 7.32 8.98 -3.74
N LYS A 247 8.51 9.59 -3.70
CA LYS A 247 9.76 8.98 -3.20
C LYS A 247 9.84 8.64 -1.72
N ASP A 248 8.92 9.16 -0.93
CA ASP A 248 8.87 8.94 0.52
C ASP A 248 7.83 7.88 0.92
N SER A 249 7.12 7.31 -0.06
CA SER A 249 6.12 6.26 0.17
C SER A 249 6.77 4.88 0.06
N THR A 250 7.39 4.42 1.15
CA THR A 250 7.93 3.05 1.23
C THR A 250 6.84 2.05 1.60
N ALA A 251 7.02 0.79 1.21
CA ALA A 251 6.15 -0.30 1.61
C ALA A 251 6.07 -0.45 3.14
N SER A 252 7.20 -0.24 3.83
CA SER A 252 7.23 -0.25 5.30
C SER A 252 6.47 0.93 5.94
N ASP A 253 6.53 2.15 5.40
CA ASP A 253 5.72 3.27 5.92
C ASP A 253 4.23 3.09 5.60
N THR A 254 3.91 2.55 4.42
CA THR A 254 2.54 2.18 4.05
C THR A 254 1.97 1.16 5.03
N PHE A 255 2.70 0.09 5.31
CA PHE A 255 2.31 -0.91 6.29
C PHE A 255 2.18 -0.34 7.70
N ARG A 256 3.14 0.50 8.13
CA ARG A 256 3.11 1.16 9.44
C ARG A 256 1.87 2.02 9.65
N ARG A 257 1.43 2.73 8.60
CA ARG A 257 0.31 3.68 8.67
C ARG A 257 -1.03 3.04 8.37
N TYR A 258 -1.09 2.12 7.43
CA TYR A 258 -2.35 1.63 6.88
C TYR A 258 -2.59 0.13 7.10
N GLY A 259 -1.61 -0.59 7.66
CA GLY A 259 -1.75 -2.01 8.01
C GLY A 259 -1.73 -2.96 6.81
N PHE A 260 -1.29 -2.52 5.62
CA PHE A 260 -1.16 -3.35 4.43
C PHE A 260 0.14 -3.05 3.66
N VAL A 261 0.58 -4.01 2.85
CA VAL A 261 1.65 -3.84 1.87
C VAL A 261 1.01 -3.60 0.50
N GLU A 262 1.40 -2.51 -0.16
CA GLU A 262 0.95 -2.19 -1.52
C GLU A 262 1.24 -3.36 -2.47
N SER A 263 0.36 -3.66 -3.41
CA SER A 263 0.60 -4.74 -4.37
C SER A 263 1.74 -4.35 -5.30
N TRP A 264 1.65 -3.15 -5.89
CA TRP A 264 2.71 -2.52 -6.67
C TRP A 264 2.35 -1.05 -7.01
N PRO A 265 3.36 -0.22 -7.33
CA PRO A 265 4.78 -0.45 -7.10
C PRO A 265 5.12 -0.48 -5.60
N GLN A 266 6.07 -1.32 -5.19
CA GLN A 266 6.56 -1.40 -3.80
C GLN A 266 7.97 -0.83 -3.69
N HIS A 267 8.12 0.29 -2.98
CA HIS A 267 9.43 0.86 -2.69
C HIS A 267 9.93 0.37 -1.34
N TRP A 268 11.04 -0.36 -1.34
CA TRP A 268 11.67 -0.89 -0.13
C TRP A 268 12.98 -0.16 0.15
N LYS A 269 13.13 0.36 1.37
CA LYS A 269 14.39 0.87 1.91
C LYS A 269 14.85 -0.07 3.03
N LEU A 270 16.04 -0.64 2.89
CA LEU A 270 16.55 -1.70 3.78
C LEU A 270 17.40 -1.16 4.93
N ILE A 271 17.94 0.05 4.80
CA ILE A 271 18.69 0.76 5.84
C ILE A 271 18.09 2.16 5.95
N ASP A 272 17.74 2.56 7.18
CA ASP A 272 17.37 3.95 7.49
C ASP A 272 18.68 4.75 7.64
N ASP A 273 18.77 5.90 6.97
CA ASP A 273 19.91 6.82 7.06
C ASP A 273 19.99 7.43 8.47
N LYS A 274 20.38 6.65 9.48
CA LYS A 274 20.65 7.17 10.82
C LYS A 274 21.97 7.96 10.89
N ASP A 275 22.85 7.81 9.90
CA ASP A 275 24.22 8.36 9.93
C ASP A 275 24.51 9.47 8.91
N GLY A 276 23.52 9.93 8.13
CA GLY A 276 23.68 11.11 7.26
C GLY A 276 24.87 11.06 6.28
N SER A 277 25.40 9.87 5.99
CA SER A 277 26.48 9.70 5.03
C SER A 277 25.87 9.33 3.67
N ASP A 278 25.73 10.34 2.83
CA ASP A 278 25.31 10.27 1.42
C ASP A 278 26.12 9.30 0.54
N ALA A 279 27.11 8.58 1.09
CA ALA A 279 28.02 7.73 0.35
C ALA A 279 27.39 6.39 -0.12
N SER A 280 26.25 5.96 0.43
CA SER A 280 25.63 4.67 0.06
C SER A 280 24.25 4.74 -0.59
N GLY A 281 23.62 5.92 -0.68
CA GLY A 281 22.31 6.11 -1.35
C GLY A 281 21.19 5.17 -0.87
N GLY A 282 21.31 4.59 0.33
CA GLY A 282 20.45 3.56 0.90
C GLY A 282 20.44 2.24 0.09
N MET A 283 20.50 1.09 0.76
CA MET A 283 20.14 -0.17 0.11
C MET A 283 18.63 -0.17 -0.15
N GLN A 284 18.23 0.09 -1.38
CA GLN A 284 16.82 0.24 -1.74
C GLN A 284 16.51 -0.33 -3.12
N PHE A 285 15.27 -0.75 -3.30
CA PHE A 285 14.76 -1.24 -4.57
C PHE A 285 13.28 -0.91 -4.75
N LEU A 286 12.84 -0.92 -6.00
CA LEU A 286 11.45 -0.74 -6.39
C LEU A 286 10.97 -2.01 -7.08
N LEU A 287 9.95 -2.66 -6.52
CA LEU A 287 9.26 -3.78 -7.15
C LEU A 287 8.09 -3.25 -7.98
N LEU A 288 8.07 -3.59 -9.25
CA LEU A 288 7.04 -3.27 -10.24
C LEU A 288 6.22 -4.54 -10.57
N PRO A 289 5.12 -4.41 -11.34
CA PRO A 289 4.41 -5.55 -11.90
C PRO A 289 5.31 -6.58 -12.57
N ASP A 290 4.78 -7.80 -12.70
CA ASP A 290 5.47 -8.93 -13.35
C ASP A 290 6.84 -9.25 -12.75
N LYS A 291 7.04 -8.91 -11.47
CA LYS A 291 8.27 -9.13 -10.70
C LYS A 291 9.48 -8.40 -11.29
N VAL A 292 9.25 -7.26 -11.93
CA VAL A 292 10.33 -6.41 -12.44
C VAL A 292 10.87 -5.56 -11.29
N VAL A 293 12.19 -5.48 -11.14
CA VAL A 293 12.83 -4.77 -10.04
C VAL A 293 13.76 -3.69 -10.54
N THR A 294 13.64 -2.48 -10.01
CA THR A 294 14.64 -1.42 -10.12
C THR A 294 15.57 -1.45 -8.90
N ILE A 295 16.86 -1.61 -9.11
CA ILE A 295 17.87 -1.59 -8.04
C ILE A 295 18.40 -0.17 -7.89
N PHE A 296 18.47 0.37 -6.67
CA PHE A 296 18.84 1.77 -6.43
C PHE A 296 18.04 2.77 -7.31
N PRO A 297 16.70 2.75 -7.28
CA PRO A 297 15.89 3.67 -8.08
C PRO A 297 16.27 5.13 -7.80
N THR A 298 16.32 5.95 -8.85
CA THR A 298 16.60 7.39 -8.71
C THR A 298 15.36 8.14 -8.21
N ASP A 299 15.55 9.36 -7.69
CA ASP A 299 14.45 10.26 -7.34
C ASP A 299 13.45 10.47 -8.49
N SER A 300 13.94 10.47 -9.74
CA SER A 300 13.09 10.59 -10.93
C SER A 300 12.25 9.35 -11.23
N ILE A 301 12.71 8.16 -10.84
CA ILE A 301 11.93 6.92 -10.93
C ILE A 301 10.91 6.89 -9.78
N LEU A 302 11.36 7.22 -8.57
CA LEU A 302 10.53 7.20 -7.37
C LEU A 302 9.41 8.26 -7.39
N SER A 303 9.64 9.42 -8.02
CA SER A 303 8.61 10.46 -8.16
C SER A 303 7.42 10.05 -9.02
N GLN A 304 7.55 8.98 -9.82
CA GLN A 304 6.48 8.45 -10.66
C GLN A 304 5.49 7.55 -9.89
N ILE A 305 5.83 7.13 -8.67
CA ILE A 305 4.95 6.32 -7.82
C ILE A 305 3.67 7.10 -7.50
N GLY A 306 2.52 6.57 -7.89
CA GLY A 306 1.23 7.22 -7.67
C GLY A 306 1.01 8.46 -8.53
N ALA A 307 1.82 8.68 -9.58
CA ALA A 307 1.58 9.75 -10.54
C ALA A 307 0.46 9.34 -11.53
N PRO A 308 -0.53 10.21 -11.79
CA PRO A 308 -1.56 9.93 -12.77
C PRO A 308 -0.98 9.91 -14.19
N GLY A 309 -1.50 9.03 -15.04
CA GLY A 309 -1.15 8.96 -16.46
C GLY A 309 0.18 8.28 -16.79
N LEU A 310 0.90 7.71 -15.82
CA LEU A 310 2.09 6.92 -16.11
C LEU A 310 1.71 5.61 -16.79
N GLN A 311 2.25 5.36 -17.99
CA GLN A 311 2.10 4.07 -18.65
C GLN A 311 3.07 3.06 -18.03
N LEU A 312 2.54 1.90 -17.63
CA LEU A 312 3.34 0.83 -17.02
C LEU A 312 4.52 0.42 -17.92
N SER A 313 4.33 0.39 -19.24
CA SER A 313 5.39 0.09 -20.21
C SER A 313 6.60 1.00 -20.08
N ASP A 314 6.37 2.29 -19.83
CA ASP A 314 7.43 3.28 -19.72
C ASP A 314 8.23 3.08 -18.44
N PHE A 315 7.54 2.68 -17.37
CA PHE A 315 8.16 2.42 -16.08
C PHE A 315 9.02 1.15 -16.11
N LEU A 316 8.54 0.11 -16.81
CA LEU A 316 9.29 -1.12 -17.07
C LEU A 316 10.52 -0.86 -17.96
N ALA A 317 10.38 -0.07 -19.02
CA ALA A 317 11.49 0.30 -19.90
C ALA A 317 12.55 1.13 -19.17
N SER A 318 12.13 2.11 -18.37
CA SER A 318 13.02 2.92 -17.53
C SER A 318 13.83 2.05 -16.56
N THR A 319 13.18 1.05 -15.95
CA THR A 319 13.84 0.09 -15.03
C THR A 319 14.93 -0.71 -15.71
N HIS A 320 14.68 -1.22 -16.92
CA HIS A 320 15.67 -2.01 -17.65
C HIS A 320 16.92 -1.19 -17.97
N ASN A 321 16.72 0.01 -18.51
CA ASN A 321 17.81 0.92 -18.85
C ASN A 321 18.59 1.35 -17.61
N HIS A 322 17.89 1.69 -16.53
CA HIS A 322 18.50 2.07 -15.25
C HIS A 322 19.42 0.99 -14.71
N ASN A 323 18.94 -0.25 -14.61
CA ASN A 323 19.73 -1.33 -14.02
C ASN A 323 21.03 -1.63 -14.80
N GLN A 324 21.03 -1.47 -16.13
CA GLN A 324 22.22 -1.64 -16.96
C GLN A 324 23.30 -0.58 -16.72
N MET A 325 22.92 0.59 -16.18
CA MET A 325 23.84 1.68 -15.86
C MET A 325 24.46 1.56 -14.46
N ILE A 326 24.02 0.60 -13.65
CA ILE A 326 24.58 0.38 -12.31
C ILE A 326 25.93 -0.31 -12.43
N SER A 327 26.93 0.17 -11.67
CA SER A 327 28.26 -0.44 -11.69
C SER A 327 28.24 -1.87 -11.14
N VAL A 328 29.16 -2.70 -11.65
CA VAL A 328 29.32 -4.10 -11.22
C VAL A 328 29.54 -4.20 -9.72
N GLU A 329 30.35 -3.30 -9.15
CA GLU A 329 30.66 -3.27 -7.71
C GLU A 329 29.41 -3.00 -6.88
N ARG A 330 28.55 -2.07 -7.33
CA ARG A 330 27.29 -1.76 -6.63
C ARG A 330 26.31 -2.92 -6.69
N LEU A 331 26.20 -3.60 -7.83
CA LEU A 331 25.35 -4.78 -7.98
C LEU A 331 25.82 -5.93 -7.09
N ILE A 332 27.14 -6.20 -7.05
CA ILE A 332 27.71 -7.22 -6.14
C ILE A 332 27.45 -6.84 -4.68
N GLY A 333 27.66 -5.56 -4.33
CA GLY A 333 27.39 -5.06 -2.98
C GLY A 333 25.94 -5.24 -2.58
N PHE A 334 25.00 -4.93 -3.47
CA PHE A 334 23.57 -5.13 -3.24
C PHE A 334 23.22 -6.62 -3.05
N SER A 335 23.64 -7.50 -3.96
CA SER A 335 23.35 -8.94 -3.87
C SER A 335 23.90 -9.56 -2.58
N ARG A 336 25.15 -9.25 -2.21
CA ARG A 336 25.75 -9.74 -0.96
C ARG A 336 25.00 -9.24 0.27
N PHE A 337 24.71 -7.94 0.33
CA PHE A 337 23.94 -7.37 1.42
C PHE A 337 22.57 -8.04 1.56
N GLY A 338 21.85 -8.23 0.44
CA GLY A 338 20.56 -8.89 0.45
C GLY A 338 20.63 -10.34 0.93
N GLN A 339 21.64 -11.10 0.47
CA GLN A 339 21.88 -12.48 0.91
C GLN A 339 22.21 -12.56 2.40
N ASP A 340 23.09 -11.68 2.89
CA ASP A 340 23.46 -11.60 4.30
C ASP A 340 22.23 -11.27 5.15
N LEU A 341 21.44 -10.27 4.74
CA LEU A 341 20.19 -9.91 5.41
C LEU A 341 19.22 -11.10 5.44
N MET A 342 18.97 -11.74 4.30
CA MET A 342 18.09 -12.92 4.22
C MET A 342 18.55 -14.07 5.12
N SER A 343 19.85 -14.30 5.22
CA SER A 343 20.43 -15.34 6.09
C SER A 343 20.35 -15.00 7.57
N SER A 344 20.25 -13.71 7.91
CA SER A 344 20.14 -13.23 9.29
C SER A 344 18.73 -13.31 9.87
N LEU A 345 17.71 -13.45 9.02
CA LEU A 345 16.30 -13.50 9.45
C LEU A 345 15.99 -14.85 10.11
N ALA A 346 15.20 -14.81 11.18
CA ALA A 346 14.94 -16.00 12.01
C ALA A 346 14.12 -17.10 11.31
N THR A 347 13.49 -16.78 10.18
CA THR A 347 12.61 -17.69 9.43
C THR A 347 12.76 -17.47 7.93
N THR A 348 12.50 -18.50 7.15
CA THR A 348 12.43 -18.47 5.68
C THR A 348 10.99 -18.21 5.21
N THR A 349 10.82 -17.82 3.94
CA THR A 349 9.49 -17.71 3.30
C THR A 349 8.67 -19.00 3.39
N LYS A 350 9.31 -20.17 3.31
CA LYS A 350 8.63 -21.47 3.41
C LYS A 350 8.08 -21.70 4.81
N GLU A 351 8.88 -21.40 5.84
CA GLU A 351 8.45 -21.50 7.24
C GLU A 351 7.33 -20.51 7.54
N ASP A 352 7.44 -19.27 7.06
CA ASP A 352 6.37 -18.26 7.22
C ASP A 352 5.05 -18.68 6.58
N ASN A 353 5.10 -19.31 5.40
CA ASN A 353 3.89 -19.84 4.76
C ASN A 353 3.24 -20.93 5.62
N VAL A 354 4.03 -21.81 6.24
CA VAL A 354 3.52 -22.83 7.18
C VAL A 354 2.92 -22.18 8.42
N ILE A 355 3.60 -21.20 9.01
CA ILE A 355 3.10 -20.44 10.17
C ILE A 355 1.76 -19.78 9.81
N LEU A 356 1.69 -19.07 8.70
CA LEU A 356 0.49 -18.36 8.26
C LEU A 356 -0.69 -19.31 8.02
N ARG A 357 -0.46 -20.48 7.40
CA ARG A 357 -1.48 -21.53 7.29
C ARG A 357 -1.98 -22.02 8.64
N ASN A 358 -1.08 -22.25 9.60
CA ASN A 358 -1.46 -22.68 10.94
C ASN A 358 -2.26 -21.61 11.69
N LEU A 359 -1.88 -20.34 11.58
CA LEU A 359 -2.63 -19.22 12.15
C LEU A 359 -4.05 -19.14 11.56
N ARG A 360 -4.20 -19.32 10.25
CA ARG A 360 -5.51 -19.39 9.57
C ARG A 360 -6.36 -20.55 10.07
N LEU A 361 -5.77 -21.74 10.19
CA LEU A 361 -6.48 -22.91 10.73
C LEU A 361 -6.95 -22.64 12.15
N ASN A 362 -6.10 -22.08 13.01
CA ASN A 362 -6.47 -21.70 14.37
C ASN A 362 -7.61 -20.68 14.42
N LEU A 363 -7.61 -19.69 13.51
CA LEU A 363 -8.66 -18.69 13.43
C LEU A 363 -10.00 -19.32 13.01
N SER A 364 -9.97 -20.30 12.11
CA SER A 364 -11.18 -20.97 11.60
C SER A 364 -11.77 -22.02 12.56
N GLN A 365 -10.93 -22.67 13.38
CA GLN A 365 -11.33 -23.82 14.21
C GLN A 365 -11.79 -23.45 15.61
N GLN A 366 -11.48 -22.24 16.07
CA GLN A 366 -11.71 -21.86 17.46
C GLN A 366 -12.92 -20.91 17.58
N ASN A 367 -13.80 -21.19 18.56
CA ASN A 367 -14.73 -20.20 19.12
C ASN A 367 -13.92 -19.17 19.95
N LEU A 368 -13.08 -18.40 19.28
CA LEU A 368 -12.30 -17.35 19.90
C LEU A 368 -13.22 -16.23 20.34
N ASN A 369 -12.93 -15.64 21.50
CA ASN A 369 -13.47 -14.33 21.81
C ASN A 369 -12.86 -13.27 20.86
N SER A 370 -13.47 -12.09 20.82
CA SER A 370 -13.06 -11.00 19.91
C SER A 370 -11.58 -10.63 20.09
N ILE A 371 -11.10 -10.53 21.33
CA ILE A 371 -9.72 -10.12 21.65
C ILE A 371 -8.69 -11.12 21.08
N LYS A 372 -8.88 -12.42 21.29
CA LYS A 372 -7.96 -13.44 20.76
C LYS A 372 -8.00 -13.49 19.23
N SER A 373 -9.17 -13.26 18.65
CA SER A 373 -9.30 -13.20 17.19
C SER A 373 -8.54 -12.01 16.58
N GLU A 374 -8.58 -10.85 17.24
CA GLU A 374 -7.81 -9.67 16.85
C GLU A 374 -6.31 -9.92 16.93
N GLN A 375 -5.83 -10.44 18.06
CA GLN A 375 -4.41 -10.76 18.23
C GLN A 375 -3.91 -11.76 17.18
N LEU A 376 -4.74 -12.76 16.86
CA LEU A 376 -4.39 -13.74 15.83
C LEU A 376 -4.32 -13.12 14.43
N ARG A 377 -5.21 -12.17 14.11
CA ARG A 377 -5.15 -11.40 12.87
C ARG A 377 -3.93 -10.49 12.81
N ASP A 378 -3.60 -9.82 13.91
CA ASP A 378 -2.40 -8.98 14.02
C ASP A 378 -1.13 -9.83 13.81
N LEU A 379 -1.07 -11.05 14.39
CA LEU A 379 0.01 -12.02 14.12
C LEU A 379 0.07 -12.41 12.65
N MET A 380 -1.08 -12.74 12.03
CA MET A 380 -1.13 -13.08 10.60
C MET A 380 -0.59 -11.94 9.74
N SER A 381 -0.96 -10.69 10.03
CA SER A 381 -0.46 -9.50 9.32
C SER A 381 1.05 -9.32 9.48
N ALA A 382 1.62 -9.58 10.67
CA ALA A 382 3.07 -9.51 10.89
C ALA A 382 3.82 -10.60 10.10
N VAL A 383 3.31 -11.84 10.09
CA VAL A 383 3.91 -12.96 9.33
C VAL A 383 3.80 -12.75 7.83
N ASP A 384 2.65 -12.27 7.35
CA ASP A 384 2.44 -11.97 5.94
C ASP A 384 3.38 -10.85 5.46
N TYR A 385 3.51 -9.77 6.24
CA TYR A 385 4.43 -8.68 5.94
C TYR A 385 5.88 -9.15 5.77
N ARG A 386 6.42 -9.92 6.73
CA ARG A 386 7.82 -10.40 6.64
C ARG A 386 8.00 -11.39 5.49
N MET A 387 6.98 -12.18 5.16
CA MET A 387 7.00 -13.07 4.01
C MET A 387 7.09 -12.26 2.71
N GLN A 388 6.24 -11.24 2.54
CA GLN A 388 6.27 -10.35 1.38
C GLN A 388 7.59 -9.60 1.25
N PHE A 389 8.16 -9.13 2.37
CA PHE A 389 9.50 -8.53 2.40
C PHE A 389 10.57 -9.49 1.88
N LYS A 390 10.61 -10.72 2.40
CA LYS A 390 11.57 -11.77 2.01
C LYS A 390 11.48 -12.15 0.54
N GLU A 391 10.25 -12.27 0.03
CA GLU A 391 10.03 -12.53 -1.39
C GLU A 391 10.51 -11.36 -2.25
N SER A 392 10.21 -10.12 -1.85
CA SER A 392 10.58 -8.91 -2.58
C SER A 392 12.10 -8.72 -2.64
N ILE A 393 12.82 -8.90 -1.52
CA ILE A 393 14.28 -8.80 -1.52
C ILE A 393 14.94 -9.94 -2.29
N GLN A 394 14.38 -11.16 -2.26
CA GLN A 394 14.88 -12.25 -3.10
C GLN A 394 14.76 -11.91 -4.59
N MET A 395 13.61 -11.37 -5.02
CA MET A 395 13.46 -10.90 -6.40
C MET A 395 14.47 -9.81 -6.76
N ALA A 396 14.81 -8.93 -5.82
CA ALA A 396 15.81 -7.89 -6.03
C ALA A 396 17.24 -8.47 -6.15
N ILE A 397 17.60 -9.45 -5.32
CA ILE A 397 18.87 -10.18 -5.43
C ILE A 397 18.97 -10.85 -6.79
N ASP A 398 17.94 -11.59 -7.20
CA ASP A 398 17.89 -12.30 -8.49
C ASP A 398 18.02 -11.32 -9.66
N ALA A 399 17.37 -10.16 -9.58
CA ALA A 399 17.46 -9.11 -10.59
C ALA A 399 18.88 -8.54 -10.70
N ALA A 400 19.55 -8.27 -9.58
CA ALA A 400 20.93 -7.79 -9.56
C ALA A 400 21.91 -8.82 -10.16
N GLU A 401 21.76 -10.11 -9.81
CA GLU A 401 22.57 -11.21 -10.34
C GLU A 401 22.37 -11.42 -11.84
N LYS A 402 21.13 -11.27 -12.33
CA LYS A 402 20.82 -11.33 -13.75
C LYS A 402 21.52 -10.23 -14.53
N VAL A 403 21.52 -9.00 -14.00
CA VAL A 403 22.22 -7.85 -14.63
C VAL A 403 23.73 -8.08 -14.64
N LEU A 404 24.31 -8.57 -13.54
CA LEU A 404 25.73 -8.94 -13.46
C LEU A 404 26.12 -9.96 -14.53
N THR A 405 25.33 -11.02 -14.69
CA THR A 405 25.56 -12.06 -15.69
C THR A 405 25.55 -11.48 -17.11
N LEU A 406 24.65 -10.54 -17.39
CA LEU A 406 24.59 -9.85 -18.68
C LEU A 406 25.84 -9.00 -18.91
N ILE A 407 26.26 -8.19 -17.94
CA ILE A 407 27.43 -7.30 -18.09
C ILE A 407 28.72 -8.12 -18.30
N ILE A 408 28.95 -9.15 -17.47
CA ILE A 408 30.14 -9.99 -17.55
C ILE A 408 30.13 -10.81 -18.85
N GLY A 409 28.98 -11.38 -19.23
CA GLY A 409 28.84 -12.16 -20.46
C GLY A 409 29.12 -11.34 -21.74
N HIS A 410 28.78 -10.05 -21.74
CA HIS A 410 29.13 -9.14 -22.85
C HIS A 410 30.62 -8.76 -22.82
N GLY A 411 31.21 -8.55 -21.65
CA GLY A 411 32.64 -8.26 -21.49
C GLY A 411 33.53 -9.38 -22.06
N VAL A 412 33.18 -10.64 -21.79
CA VAL A 412 33.93 -11.81 -22.30
C VAL A 412 33.84 -11.92 -23.83
N LYS A 413 32.68 -11.63 -24.42
CA LYS A 413 32.50 -11.65 -25.89
C LYS A 413 33.26 -10.52 -26.59
N CYS A 414 33.36 -9.34 -25.98
CA CYS A 414 34.13 -8.23 -26.56
C CYS A 414 35.63 -8.49 -26.55
N ILE A 415 36.17 -9.16 -25.52
CA ILE A 415 37.60 -9.52 -25.46
C ILE A 415 37.93 -10.58 -26.54
N GLN A 416 37.07 -11.58 -26.73
CA GLN A 416 37.28 -12.62 -27.76
C GLN A 416 37.24 -12.07 -29.20
N ASN A 417 36.51 -10.99 -29.45
CA ASN A 417 36.47 -10.35 -30.77
C ASN A 417 37.66 -9.41 -31.04
N VAL A 418 38.41 -9.00 -30.01
CA VAL A 418 39.62 -8.18 -30.17
C VAL A 418 40.85 -9.05 -30.43
N GLU A 419 40.90 -10.27 -29.86
CA GLU A 419 41.99 -11.23 -30.09
C GLU A 419 41.96 -11.91 -31.48
N GLY A 420 40.85 -11.80 -32.23
CA GLY A 420 40.71 -12.35 -33.58
C GLY A 420 41.16 -11.42 -34.73
N ALA A 421 41.57 -10.18 -34.44
CA ALA A 421 41.91 -9.18 -35.47
C ALA A 421 43.43 -8.91 -35.60
N GLY A 422 44.27 -9.69 -34.90
CA GLY A 422 45.70 -9.43 -34.75
C GLY A 422 46.63 -10.49 -35.31
N ASP A 423 46.37 -11.05 -36.50
CA ASP A 423 47.37 -11.84 -37.24
C ASP A 423 47.07 -11.77 -38.76
N ASN A 424 47.54 -10.70 -39.39
CA ASN A 424 47.81 -10.62 -40.83
C ASN A 424 48.73 -9.42 -41.07
N LYS A 425 50.03 -9.62 -40.83
CA LYS A 425 51.10 -8.84 -41.45
C LYS A 425 52.25 -9.75 -41.84
#